data_AF-A0A4T0UUC1-F1
#
_entry.id   AF-A0A4T0UUC1-F1
#
_cell.length_a   1.000
_cell.length_b   1.000
_cell.length_c   1.000
_cell.angle_alpha   90.00
_cell.angle_beta   90.00
_cell.angle_gamma   90.00
#
_symmetry.space_group_name_H-M   'P 1'
#
loop_
_entity.id
_entity.type
_entity.pdbx_description
1 polymer ?
#
loop_
_entity_poly.entity_id
_entity_poly.type
_entity_poly.pdbx_seq_one_letter_code
_entity_poly.pdbx_strand_id
1 'polypeptide(L)' 'MIAGVCGGAAAYLDIDATLVRLLMVAAAVFTGGAAILVYLAGWILMPQD' A
#
# COMPACT_ATOMS: atom_id res chain seq x y z
N MET A 1 -12.15 7.54 -7.04
CA MET A 1 -12.31 6.12 -7.38
C MET A 1 -10.99 5.54 -7.89
N ILE A 2 -10.00 5.41 -6.99
CA ILE A 2 -8.91 4.41 -6.98
C ILE A 2 -8.43 4.44 -5.51
N ALA A 3 -9.27 3.99 -4.57
CA ALA A 3 -8.80 3.80 -3.20
C ALA A 3 -7.97 2.50 -3.19
N GLY A 4 -6.80 2.54 -3.82
CA GLY A 4 -5.86 1.42 -3.78
C GLY A 4 -5.41 1.15 -2.35
N VAL A 5 -4.70 0.04 -2.11
CA VAL A 5 -4.24 -0.41 -0.78
C VAL A 5 -3.58 0.71 0.03
N CYS A 6 -2.86 1.64 -0.62
CA CYS A 6 -2.28 2.80 0.07
C CYS A 6 -3.32 3.78 0.64
N GLY A 7 -4.42 4.02 -0.06
CA GLY A 7 -5.49 4.90 0.41
C GLY A 7 -6.29 4.27 1.56
N GLY A 8 -6.55 2.97 1.48
CA GLY A 8 -7.19 2.22 2.56
C GLY A 8 -6.29 2.10 3.81
N ALA A 9 -5.00 1.78 3.63
CA ALA A 9 -4.04 1.72 4.73
C ALA A 9 -3.81 3.09 5.39
N ALA A 10 -3.79 4.17 4.60
CA ALA A 10 -3.70 5.54 5.12
C ALA A 10 -4.90 5.92 6.00
N ALA A 11 -6.12 5.59 5.55
CA ALA A 11 -7.34 5.82 6.33
C ALA A 11 -7.39 4.97 7.60
N TYR A 12 -6.91 3.72 7.56
CA TYR A 12 -6.91 2.82 8.71
C TYR A 12 -5.86 3.22 9.78
N LEU A 13 -4.75 3.80 9.34
CA LEU A 13 -3.65 4.23 10.20
C LEU A 13 -3.71 5.72 10.57
N ASP A 14 -4.73 6.45 10.09
CA ASP A 14 -4.92 7.90 10.25
C ASP A 14 -3.67 8.73 9.87
N ILE A 15 -2.98 8.31 8.80
CA ILE A 15 -1.77 8.96 8.29
C ILE A 15 -1.95 9.37 6.83
N ASP A 16 -1.16 10.36 6.42
CA ASP A 16 -1.22 10.92 5.08
C ASP A 16 -0.97 9.85 4.01
N ALA A 17 -1.88 9.74 3.04
CA ALA A 17 -1.78 8.77 1.94
C ALA A 17 -0.49 8.93 1.13
N THR A 18 0.06 10.15 1.10
CA THR A 18 1.34 10.44 0.45
C THR A 18 2.49 9.72 1.15
N LEU A 19 2.48 9.68 2.49
CA LEU A 19 3.48 9.01 3.31
C LEU A 19 3.44 7.49 3.10
N VAL A 20 2.24 6.91 3.08
CA VAL A 20 2.02 5.46 2.85
C VAL A 20 2.52 5.06 1.46
N ARG A 21 2.29 5.90 0.44
CA ARG A 21 2.79 5.67 -0.91
C ARG A 21 4.31 5.72 -0.98
N LEU A 22 4.94 6.64 -0.25
CA LEU A 22 6.39 6.78 -0.17
C LEU A 22 7.03 5.55 0.50
N LEU A 23 6.43 5.05 1.57
CA LEU A 23 6.84 3.79 2.22
C LEU A 23 6.70 2.59 1.30
N MET A 24 5.59 2.50 0.56
CA MET A 24 5.38 1.42 -0.41
C MET A 24 6.44 1.44 -1.52
N VAL A 25 6.72 2.61 -2.09
CA VAL A 25 7.75 2.77 -3.13
C VAL A 25 9.13 2.47 -2.57
N ALA A 26 9.46 2.97 -1.38
CA ALA A 26 10.71 2.65 -0.70
C ALA A 26 10.85 1.14 -0.47
N ALA A 27 9.81 0.48 0.05
CA ALA A 27 9.79 -0.97 0.23
C ALA A 27 9.99 -1.69 -1.11
N ALA A 28 9.35 -1.24 -2.20
CA ALA A 28 9.50 -1.84 -3.53
C ALA A 28 10.94 -1.73 -4.05
N VAL A 29 11.59 -0.59 -3.86
CA VAL A 29 12.98 -0.37 -4.26
C VAL A 29 13.95 -1.19 -3.41
N PHE A 30 13.79 -1.18 -2.08
CA PHE A 30 14.67 -1.90 -1.15
C PHE A 30 14.54 -3.42 -1.23
N THR A 31 13.37 -3.94 -1.63
CA THR A 31 13.14 -5.38 -1.76
C THR A 31 13.33 -5.91 -3.19
N GLY A 32 13.84 -5.09 -4.11
CA GLY A 32 14.08 -5.49 -5.50
C GLY A 32 12.79 -5.81 -6.28
N GLY A 33 11.67 -5.19 -5.90
CA GLY A 33 10.35 -5.43 -6.48
C GLY A 33 9.45 -6.39 -5.69
N ALA A 34 9.95 -7.06 -4.64
CA ALA A 34 9.11 -7.98 -3.85
C ALA A 34 7.96 -7.27 -3.10
N ALA A 35 8.07 -5.97 -2.80
CA ALA A 35 6.95 -5.22 -2.24
C ALA A 35 5.78 -5.08 -3.22
N ILE A 36 5.97 -5.30 -4.52
CA ILE A 36 4.86 -5.39 -5.48
C ILE A 36 4.03 -6.65 -5.21
N LEU A 37 4.68 -7.78 -4.88
CA LEU A 37 3.99 -9.01 -4.48
C LEU A 37 3.28 -8.84 -3.13
N VAL A 38 3.92 -8.14 -2.18
CA VAL A 38 3.28 -7.80 -0.89
C VAL A 38 2.10 -6.84 -1.10
N TYR A 39 2.19 -5.90 -2.03
CA TYR A 39 1.08 -5.01 -2.37
C TYR A 39 -0.08 -5.74 -3.04
N LEU A 40 0.21 -6.67 -3.95
CA LEU A 40 -0.78 -7.55 -4.58
C LEU A 40 -1.46 -8.46 -3.56
N ALA A 41 -0.66 -9.08 -2.67
CA ALA A 41 -1.19 -9.88 -1.57
C ALA A 41 -2.04 -9.02 -0.62
N GLY A 42 -1.57 -7.82 -0.30
CA GLY A 42 -2.31 -6.84 0.49
C GLY A 42 -3.58 -6.38 -0.20
N TRP A 43 -3.61 -6.24 -1.52
CA TRP A 43 -4.82 -5.88 -2.28
C TRP A 43 -5.87 -6.99 -2.27
N ILE A 44 -5.43 -8.25 -2.32
CA ILE A 44 -6.31 -9.42 -2.20
C ILE A 44 -6.80 -9.60 -0.76
N LEU A 45 -5.95 -9.33 0.24
CA LEU A 45 -6.32 -9.43 1.67
C LEU A 45 -7.14 -8.24 2.17
N MET A 46 -6.97 -7.06 1.57
CA MET A 46 -7.70 -5.85 1.97
C MET A 46 -9.17 -6.05 1.59
N PRO A 47 -10.08 -6.13 2.57
CA PRO A 47 -11.50 -6.27 2.29
C PRO A 47 -11.95 -5.06 1.48
N GLN A 48 -12.60 -5.36 0.35
CA GLN A 48 -13.19 -4.39 -0.54
C GLN A 48 -14.60 -4.10 0.02
N ASP A 49 -14.69 -3.26 1.04
CA ASP A 49 -15.96 -2.65 1.43
C ASP A 49 -16.23 -1.39 0.59
#